data_AF-A0A1T4NZJ9-F1
#
_entry.id   AF-A0A1T4NZJ9-F1
#
_cell.length_a   1.000
_cell.length_b   1.000
_cell.length_c   1.000
_cell.angle_alpha   90.00
_cell.angle_beta   90.00
_cell.angle_gamma   90.00
#
_symmetry.space_group_name_H-M   'P 1'
#
loop_
_entity.id
_entity.type
_entity.pdbx_description
1 polymer ?
#
loop_
_entity_poly.entity_id
_entity_poly.type
_entity_poly.pdbx_seq_one_letter_code
_entity_poly.pdbx_strand_id
1 'polypeptide(L)'
;MQGAPHLAKTYKAMKHFDYAPLYEEIYKRQKQELIDALRKLPNHEFHFGMDYDGEEQGEKAEHPYIMGYLGDEPADLEVMAIKEEDGFLSILVKDKEAGFEGTITDLKLDIVLGHLENILDELPDM
;
A
#
# COMPACT_ATOMS: atom_id res chain seq x y z
N MET A 1 -67.04 -13.81 -7.81
CA MET A 1 -65.81 -14.21 -7.09
C MET A 1 -64.64 -13.65 -7.87
N GLN A 2 -63.97 -12.63 -7.33
CA GLN A 2 -62.86 -11.93 -7.97
C GLN A 2 -61.58 -12.74 -7.77
N GLY A 3 -60.88 -13.03 -8.87
CA GLY A 3 -59.60 -13.74 -8.86
C GLY A 3 -58.47 -12.86 -8.33
N ALA A 4 -57.60 -13.45 -7.52
CA ALA A 4 -56.44 -12.78 -6.91
C ALA A 4 -55.41 -12.34 -7.97
N PRO A 5 -54.76 -11.18 -7.82
CA PRO A 5 -53.71 -10.75 -8.73
C PRO A 5 -52.41 -11.52 -8.44
N HIS A 6 -51.79 -12.05 -9.50
CA HIS A 6 -50.44 -12.58 -9.45
C HIS A 6 -49.44 -11.45 -9.14
N LEU A 7 -48.87 -11.47 -7.93
CA LEU A 7 -47.67 -10.69 -7.61
C LEU A 7 -46.47 -11.28 -8.37
N ALA A 8 -46.16 -10.71 -9.52
CA ALA A 8 -44.88 -10.94 -10.18
C ALA A 8 -43.77 -10.32 -9.32
N LYS A 9 -43.01 -11.16 -8.62
CA LYS A 9 -41.78 -10.74 -7.96
C LYS A 9 -40.77 -10.33 -9.04
N THR A 10 -40.57 -9.04 -9.21
CA THR A 10 -39.48 -8.50 -10.03
C THR A 10 -38.16 -8.76 -9.30
N TYR A 11 -37.46 -9.83 -9.65
CA TYR A 11 -36.07 -10.01 -9.26
C TYR A 11 -35.24 -8.95 -9.99
N LYS A 12 -34.98 -7.84 -9.31
CA LYS A 12 -34.03 -6.82 -9.75
C LYS A 12 -32.64 -7.49 -9.67
N ALA A 13 -32.14 -8.02 -10.78
CA ALA A 13 -30.78 -8.50 -10.87
C ALA A 13 -29.86 -7.35 -10.44
N MET A 14 -29.20 -7.47 -9.29
CA MET A 14 -28.15 -6.54 -8.92
C MET A 14 -27.09 -6.66 -10.01
N LYS A 15 -26.84 -5.57 -10.75
CA LYS A 15 -25.72 -5.54 -11.69
C LYS A 15 -24.46 -5.73 -10.85
N HIS A 16 -23.76 -6.85 -11.04
CA HIS A 16 -22.40 -6.99 -10.53
C HIS A 16 -21.57 -5.88 -11.18
N PHE A 17 -21.16 -4.91 -10.37
CA PHE A 17 -20.20 -3.89 -10.79
C PHE A 17 -18.82 -4.46 -10.51
N ASP A 18 -18.02 -4.62 -11.56
CA ASP A 18 -16.63 -5.04 -11.41
C ASP A 18 -15.80 -3.83 -10.95
N TYR A 19 -15.30 -3.89 -9.73
CA TYR A 19 -14.48 -2.83 -9.14
C TYR A 19 -12.99 -2.96 -9.52
N ALA A 20 -12.58 -4.07 -10.14
CA ALA A 20 -11.17 -4.29 -10.47
C ALA A 20 -10.53 -3.14 -11.28
N PRO A 21 -11.20 -2.57 -12.31
CA PRO A 21 -10.63 -1.45 -13.05
C PRO A 21 -10.41 -0.20 -12.20
N LEU A 22 -11.34 0.11 -11.29
CA LEU A 22 -11.24 1.26 -10.40
C LEU A 22 -10.04 1.10 -9.45
N TYR A 23 -9.86 -0.09 -8.90
CA TYR A 23 -8.71 -0.39 -8.04
C TYR A 23 -7.38 -0.28 -8.80
N GLU A 24 -7.32 -0.74 -10.05
CA GLU A 24 -6.11 -0.59 -10.86
C GLU A 24 -5.77 0.88 -11.15
N GLU A 25 -6.77 1.73 -11.38
CA GLU A 25 -6.56 3.16 -11.59
C GLU A 25 -6.03 3.85 -10.32
N ILE A 26 -6.65 3.60 -9.17
CA ILE A 26 -6.21 4.15 -7.88
C ILE A 26 -4.77 3.71 -7.58
N TYR A 27 -4.48 2.43 -7.74
CA TYR A 27 -3.15 1.88 -7.51
C TYR A 27 -2.09 2.51 -8.41
N LYS A 28 -2.36 2.63 -9.72
CA LYS A 28 -1.42 3.27 -10.66
C LYS A 28 -1.15 4.72 -10.28
N ARG A 29 -2.19 5.44 -9.86
CA ARG A 29 -2.06 6.83 -9.41
C ARG A 29 -1.17 6.94 -8.17
N GLN A 30 -1.47 6.18 -7.11
CA GLN A 30 -0.70 6.20 -5.86
C GLN A 30 0.77 5.77 -6.08
N LYS A 31 1.00 4.75 -6.90
CA LYS A 31 2.35 4.34 -7.30
C LYS A 31 3.12 5.48 -7.98
N GLN A 32 2.49 6.19 -8.91
CA GLN A 32 3.14 7.29 -9.62
C GLN A 32 3.41 8.47 -8.69
N GLU A 33 2.46 8.83 -7.82
CA GLU A 33 2.64 9.87 -6.80
C GLU A 33 3.85 9.58 -5.90
N LEU A 34 4.03 8.32 -5.50
CA LEU A 34 5.15 7.88 -4.67
C LEU A 34 6.49 7.96 -5.41
N ILE A 35 6.53 7.51 -6.67
CA ILE A 35 7.71 7.68 -7.55
C ILE A 35 8.06 9.17 -7.69
N ASP A 36 7.06 10.01 -7.96
CA ASP A 36 7.27 11.44 -8.17
C ASP A 36 7.73 12.15 -6.90
N ALA A 37 7.27 11.70 -5.72
CA ALA A 37 7.77 12.19 -4.44
C ALA A 37 9.23 11.79 -4.21
N LEU A 38 9.57 10.51 -4.44
CA LEU A 38 10.93 10.00 -4.23
C LEU A 38 11.96 10.66 -5.14
N ARG A 39 11.62 10.94 -6.39
CA ARG A 39 12.51 11.64 -7.34
C ARG A 39 12.90 13.04 -6.90
N LYS A 40 12.19 13.63 -5.95
CA LYS A 40 12.56 14.92 -5.36
C LYS A 40 13.64 14.79 -4.27
N LEU A 41 13.87 13.58 -3.77
CA LEU A 41 14.86 13.27 -2.73
C LEU A 41 16.21 12.87 -3.35
N PRO A 42 17.34 13.07 -2.63
CA PRO A 42 18.64 12.56 -3.04
C PRO A 42 18.63 11.05 -3.25
N ASN A 43 19.24 10.58 -4.34
CA ASN A 43 19.30 9.15 -4.71
C ASN A 43 17.93 8.45 -4.87
N HIS A 44 16.84 9.22 -4.87
CA HIS A 44 15.46 8.75 -4.94
C HIS A 44 15.09 7.75 -3.84
N GLU A 45 15.65 7.93 -2.64
CA GLU A 45 15.51 7.01 -1.51
C GLU A 45 15.08 7.76 -0.25
N PHE A 46 14.25 7.12 0.58
CA PHE A 46 13.84 7.59 1.88
C PHE A 46 13.86 6.46 2.90
N HIS A 47 14.32 6.75 4.12
CA HIS A 47 14.37 5.81 5.23
C HIS A 47 13.45 6.29 6.36
N PHE A 48 12.64 5.37 6.87
CA PHE A 48 11.69 5.63 7.97
C PHE A 48 12.27 5.21 9.32
N GLY A 49 11.72 5.78 10.39
CA GLY A 49 11.90 5.34 11.79
C GLY A 49 13.28 5.55 12.41
N MET A 50 14.26 6.10 11.69
CA MET A 50 15.59 6.38 12.23
C MET A 50 15.80 7.89 12.32
N ASP A 51 15.52 8.46 13.50
CA ASP A 51 15.81 9.87 13.80
C ASP A 51 17.02 9.95 14.75
N TYR A 52 17.94 10.87 14.48
CA TYR A 52 19.10 11.12 15.35
C TYR A 52 18.73 12.16 16.42
N ASP A 53 18.93 11.84 17.71
CA ASP A 53 18.68 12.77 18.81
C ASP A 53 19.95 13.31 19.48
N GLY A 54 20.94 13.68 18.68
CA GLY A 54 22.26 14.04 19.17
C GLY A 54 23.21 12.89 18.94
N GLU A 55 23.57 12.12 19.98
CA GLU A 55 24.56 11.04 19.88
C GLU A 55 23.96 9.62 19.88
N GLU A 56 22.65 9.46 20.16
CA GLU A 56 21.97 8.16 20.12
C GLU A 56 21.00 8.08 18.92
N GLN A 57 20.97 6.90 18.30
CA GLN A 57 20.03 6.55 17.23
C GLN A 57 18.91 5.74 17.87
N GLY A 58 17.68 6.23 17.81
CA GLY A 58 16.53 5.57 18.40
C GLY A 58 15.28 5.71 17.53
N GLU A 59 14.39 4.71 17.59
CA GLU A 59 13.06 4.78 16.97
C GLU A 59 12.25 5.90 17.65
N LYS A 60 12.08 7.02 16.94
CA LYS A 60 11.30 8.17 17.41
C LYS A 60 10.02 8.43 16.61
N ALA A 61 9.90 7.83 15.44
CA ALA A 61 8.72 7.89 14.59
C ALA A 61 8.20 6.48 14.35
N GLU A 62 6.88 6.31 14.34
CA GLU A 62 6.28 5.05 13.92
C GLU A 62 6.64 4.80 12.45
N HIS A 63 7.10 3.59 12.14
CA HIS A 63 7.27 3.18 10.75
C HIS A 63 5.90 3.19 10.05
N PRO A 64 5.80 3.61 8.77
CA PRO A 64 4.62 3.31 7.99
C PRO A 64 4.46 1.80 7.87
N TYR A 65 3.22 1.33 7.82
CA TYR A 65 2.91 -0.09 7.67
C TYR A 65 2.17 -0.35 6.38
N ILE A 66 2.52 -1.47 5.76
CA ILE A 66 1.80 -2.04 4.62
C ILE A 66 1.42 -3.48 4.90
N MET A 67 0.27 -3.89 4.40
CA MET A 67 -0.09 -5.30 4.34
C MET A 67 0.50 -5.89 3.06
N GLY A 68 1.42 -6.84 3.20
CA GLY A 68 2.05 -7.54 2.09
C GLY A 68 2.02 -9.05 2.25
N TYR A 69 2.79 -9.77 1.44
CA TYR A 69 2.90 -11.23 1.51
C TYR A 69 4.33 -11.67 1.84
N LEU A 70 4.47 -12.54 2.85
CA LEU A 70 5.69 -13.29 3.13
C LEU A 70 5.52 -14.73 2.66
N GLY A 71 5.98 -15.01 1.45
CA GLY A 71 5.58 -16.24 0.75
C GLY A 71 4.11 -16.17 0.36
N ASP A 72 3.28 -17.08 0.87
CA ASP A 72 1.85 -17.14 0.55
C ASP A 72 0.94 -16.54 1.65
N GLU A 73 1.52 -16.13 2.78
CA GLU A 73 0.75 -15.61 3.94
C GLU A 73 0.78 -14.08 3.99
N PRO A 74 -0.38 -13.43 4.18
CA PRO A 74 -0.41 -11.99 4.38
C PRO A 74 0.20 -11.63 5.73
N ALA A 75 1.04 -10.60 5.76
CA ALA A 75 1.70 -10.12 6.96
C ALA A 75 1.65 -8.58 7.03
N ASP A 76 1.63 -8.05 8.24
CA ASP A 76 1.81 -6.63 8.51
C ASP A 76 3.31 -6.32 8.52
N LEU A 77 3.73 -5.44 7.62
CA LEU A 77 5.13 -5.19 7.34
C LEU A 77 5.47 -3.74 7.64
N GLU A 78 6.48 -3.54 8.50
CA GLU A 78 7.07 -2.23 8.79
C GLU A 78 7.90 -1.79 7.60
N VAL A 79 7.60 -0.61 7.05
CA VAL A 79 8.37 -0.03 5.98
C VAL A 79 9.60 0.64 6.57
N MET A 80 10.76 0.10 6.24
CA MET A 80 12.05 0.60 6.72
C MET A 80 12.61 1.65 5.76
N ALA A 81 12.51 1.38 4.47
CA ALA A 81 12.97 2.30 3.43
C ALA A 81 12.23 2.07 2.12
N ILE A 82 12.23 3.09 1.29
CA ILE A 82 11.74 3.01 -0.07
C ILE A 82 12.70 3.70 -1.02
N LYS A 83 12.92 3.07 -2.16
CA LYS A 83 13.79 3.56 -3.23
C LYS A 83 13.09 3.46 -4.57
N GLU A 84 13.30 4.46 -5.42
CA GLU A 84 12.98 4.38 -6.84
C GLU A 84 14.23 4.14 -7.70
N GLU A 85 14.11 3.25 -8.68
CA GLU A 85 15.15 2.98 -9.68
C GLU A 85 14.48 2.65 -11.02
N ASP A 86 14.75 3.44 -12.06
CA ASP A 86 14.20 3.28 -13.42
C ASP A 86 12.66 3.14 -13.49
N GLY A 87 11.92 3.83 -12.60
CA GLY A 87 10.46 3.75 -12.49
C GLY A 87 9.95 2.53 -11.71
N PHE A 88 10.84 1.71 -11.17
CA PHE A 88 10.52 0.61 -10.26
C PHE A 88 10.70 1.06 -8.82
N LEU A 89 9.78 0.62 -7.96
CA LEU A 89 9.85 0.88 -6.52
C LEU A 89 10.36 -0.36 -5.83
N SER A 90 11.34 -0.16 -4.96
CA SER A 90 11.87 -1.17 -4.05
C SER A 90 11.54 -0.72 -2.63
N ILE A 91 10.77 -1.53 -1.91
CA ILE A 91 10.40 -1.24 -0.51
C ILE A 91 11.08 -2.26 0.39
N LEU A 92 11.99 -1.77 1.23
CA LEU A 92 12.59 -2.56 2.29
C LEU A 92 11.60 -2.61 3.45
N VAL A 93 11.27 -3.83 3.86
CA VAL A 93 10.30 -4.08 4.92
C VAL A 93 10.85 -5.00 5.98
N LYS A 94 10.27 -4.93 7.17
CA LYS A 94 10.55 -5.82 8.28
C LYS A 94 9.25 -6.40 8.83
N ASP A 95 9.23 -7.70 9.04
CA ASP A 95 8.14 -8.34 9.77
C ASP A 95 8.20 -7.94 11.24
N LYS A 96 7.10 -7.38 11.73
CA LYS A 96 6.97 -6.95 13.12
C LYS A 96 7.06 -8.11 14.10
N GLU A 97 6.57 -9.29 13.72
CA GLU A 97 6.49 -10.44 14.62
C GLU A 97 7.78 -11.27 14.65
N ALA A 98 8.34 -11.61 13.48
CA ALA A 98 9.54 -12.43 13.38
C ALA A 98 10.85 -11.63 13.27
N GLY A 99 10.79 -10.31 13.05
CA GLY A 99 11.96 -9.46 12.83
C GLY A 99 12.71 -9.74 11.53
N PHE A 100 12.09 -10.47 10.59
CA PHE A 100 12.68 -10.82 9.31
C PHE A 100 12.61 -9.64 8.33
N GLU A 101 13.72 -9.34 7.65
CA GLU A 101 13.79 -8.29 6.64
C GLU A 101 13.55 -8.85 5.23
N GLY A 102 12.74 -8.15 4.44
CA GLY A 102 12.41 -8.51 3.07
C GLY A 102 12.41 -7.29 2.15
N THR A 103 12.39 -7.53 0.84
CA THR A 103 12.29 -6.46 -0.17
C THR A 103 11.15 -6.75 -1.12
N ILE A 104 10.28 -5.76 -1.29
CA ILE A 104 9.14 -5.78 -2.19
C ILE A 104 9.50 -5.02 -3.47
N THR A 105 9.26 -5.62 -4.63
CA THR A 105 9.63 -5.03 -5.95
C THR A 105 8.46 -4.99 -6.93
N ASP A 106 7.48 -5.90 -6.81
CA ASP A 106 6.22 -5.84 -7.56
C ASP A 106 5.06 -5.53 -6.61
N LEU A 107 4.91 -4.23 -6.34
CA LEU A 107 3.94 -3.68 -5.40
C LEU A 107 2.49 -4.14 -5.60
N LYS A 108 2.08 -4.68 -6.77
CA LYS A 108 0.70 -5.15 -6.98
C LYS A 108 0.50 -6.54 -6.38
N LEU A 109 1.50 -7.40 -6.52
CA LEU A 109 1.47 -8.76 -6.00
C LEU A 109 1.91 -8.79 -4.53
N ASP A 110 2.88 -7.95 -4.21
CA ASP A 110 3.55 -7.98 -2.93
C ASP A 110 2.82 -7.13 -1.86
N ILE A 111 1.92 -6.23 -2.25
CA ILE A 111 1.15 -5.34 -1.34
C ILE A 111 -0.35 -5.38 -1.65
N VAL A 112 -1.15 -5.46 -0.60
CA VAL A 112 -2.61 -5.37 -0.69
C VAL A 112 -3.05 -3.95 -1.09
N LEU A 113 -4.07 -3.85 -1.92
CA LEU A 113 -4.58 -2.59 -2.44
C LEU A 113 -5.02 -1.64 -1.31
N GLY A 114 -4.57 -0.37 -1.35
CA GLY A 114 -4.95 0.69 -0.42
C GLY A 114 -3.90 1.06 0.65
N HIS A 115 -2.85 0.27 0.79
CA HIS A 115 -1.85 0.49 1.86
C HIS A 115 -0.70 1.45 1.51
N LEU A 116 -0.59 1.90 0.26
CA LEU A 116 0.46 2.84 -0.17
C LEU A 116 0.25 4.28 0.32
N GLU A 117 -0.99 4.66 0.66
CA GLU A 117 -1.34 6.01 1.12
C GLU A 117 -0.59 6.37 2.42
N ASN A 118 -0.47 5.41 3.35
CA ASN A 118 0.28 5.59 4.58
C ASN A 118 1.76 5.93 4.33
N ILE A 119 2.38 5.38 3.27
CA ILE A 119 3.77 5.70 2.94
C ILE A 119 3.87 7.14 2.42
N LEU A 120 2.90 7.58 1.61
CA LEU A 120 2.87 8.93 1.04
C LEU A 120 2.72 9.99 2.13
N ASP A 121 1.86 9.76 3.12
CA ASP A 121 1.61 10.70 4.23
C ASP A 121 2.81 10.86 5.17
N GLU A 122 3.67 9.84 5.26
CA GLU A 122 4.89 9.85 6.09
C GLU A 122 6.12 10.42 5.36
N LEU A 123 6.04 10.64 4.04
CA LEU A 123 7.11 11.33 3.32
C LEU A 123 7.13 12.82 3.69
N PRO A 124 8.32 13.45 3.74
CA PRO A 124 8.41 14.85 4.08
C PRO A 124 7.69 15.72 3.04
N ASP A 125 6.86 16.65 3.53
CA ASP A 125 6.31 17.73 2.72
C ASP A 125 7.46 18.60 2.19
N MET A 126 7.62 18.63 0.88
CA MET A 126 8.66 19.41 0.18
C MET A 126 8.18 20.77 -0.33
#